data_AF-L0DJJ3-F1
#
_entry.id   AF-L0DJJ3-F1
#
_cell.length_a   1.000
_cell.length_b   1.000
_cell.length_c   1.000
_cell.angle_alpha   90.00
_cell.angle_beta   90.00
_cell.angle_gamma   90.00
#
_symmetry.space_group_name_H-M   'P 1'
#
loop_
_entity.id
_entity.type
_entity.pdbx_description
1 polymer ?
#
loop_
_entity_poly.entity_id
_entity_poly.type
_entity_poly.pdbx_seq_one_letter_code
_entity_poly.pdbx_strand_id
1 'polypeptide(L)'
;MNLMSRDDESRLSTNGPTAEPPRSRVLFLDDDPGRAEVFLAEVPHAVWVSTVEECLSRLNEEWDEVHLDHDLGGETFVDCGREDCGMEVVRWLCLEAHPHLIPTQFYVHSHNAAAADLMVMQLRVAGYQVEGRPFGYSPPWSASTRAPFEIFVPPARGFSHWLRELGRYVFGSSGTSG
;
A
#
# COMPACT_ATOMS: atom_id res chain seq x y z
N MET A 1 1.53 55.27 50.90
CA MET A 1 1.36 53.88 51.40
C MET A 1 0.40 53.19 50.45
N ASN A 2 0.86 52.11 49.80
CA ASN A 2 0.14 50.98 49.17
C ASN A 2 -1.10 51.25 48.28
N LEU A 3 -1.41 50.48 47.25
CA LEU A 3 -0.73 49.50 46.37
C LEU A 3 -1.75 49.25 45.24
N MET A 4 -1.31 48.61 44.16
CA MET A 4 -2.04 48.19 42.97
C MET A 4 -3.45 47.58 43.19
N SER A 5 -4.34 47.81 42.22
CA SER A 5 -5.30 46.78 41.75
C SER A 5 -5.39 46.86 40.22
N ARG A 6 -4.56 46.05 39.57
CA ARG A 6 -4.90 45.36 38.31
C ARG A 6 -5.73 44.12 38.69
N ASP A 7 -6.20 43.41 37.67
CA ASP A 7 -7.04 42.20 37.68
C ASP A 7 -8.51 42.58 37.39
N ASP A 8 -9.21 42.02 36.41
CA ASP A 8 -9.11 40.68 35.85
C ASP A 8 -9.78 40.67 34.45
N GLU A 9 -8.99 40.58 33.38
CA GLU A 9 -9.47 40.33 32.01
C GLU A 9 -9.46 38.81 31.77
N SER A 10 -10.41 38.08 32.36
CA SER A 10 -10.59 36.64 32.14
C SER A 10 -11.26 36.39 30.77
N ARG A 11 -10.47 36.55 29.71
CA ARG A 11 -10.77 35.93 28.42
C ARG A 11 -10.53 34.43 28.53
N LEU A 12 -11.63 33.70 28.39
CA LEU A 12 -11.73 32.25 28.28
C LEU A 12 -10.62 31.66 27.38
N SER A 13 -9.58 31.13 28.00
CA SER A 13 -8.64 30.20 27.36
C SER A 13 -9.33 28.84 27.28
N THR A 14 -9.93 28.54 26.13
CA THR A 14 -10.39 27.19 25.80
C THR A 14 -9.25 26.44 25.12
N ASN A 15 -8.23 26.08 25.91
CA ASN A 15 -7.29 25.03 25.49
C ASN A 15 -8.02 23.69 25.66
N GLY A 16 -8.81 23.31 24.66
CA GLY A 16 -9.25 21.93 24.49
C GLY A 16 -8.04 21.01 24.33
N PRO A 17 -8.14 19.73 24.71
CA PRO A 17 -7.05 18.79 24.55
C PRO A 17 -6.68 18.71 23.07
N THR A 18 -5.43 19.04 22.74
CA THR A 18 -4.83 18.83 21.43
C THR A 18 -4.90 17.33 21.16
N ALA A 19 -5.91 16.89 20.42
CA ALA A 19 -5.99 15.52 19.95
C ALA A 19 -4.72 15.28 19.13
N GLU A 20 -3.89 14.32 19.54
CA GLU A 20 -2.76 13.92 18.72
C GLU A 20 -3.27 13.54 17.33
N PRO A 21 -2.54 13.91 16.26
CA PRO A 21 -2.96 13.54 14.92
C PRO A 21 -3.19 12.02 14.87
N PRO A 22 -4.25 11.55 14.19
CA PRO A 22 -4.50 10.13 14.05
C PRO A 22 -3.25 9.47 13.46
N ARG A 23 -2.79 8.39 14.10
CA ARG A 23 -1.64 7.62 13.60
C ARG A 23 -2.04 6.97 12.27
N SER A 24 -1.22 7.15 11.23
CA SER A 24 -1.43 6.51 9.94
C SER A 24 -1.56 5.00 10.10
N ARG A 25 -2.47 4.36 9.36
CA ARG A 25 -2.61 2.90 9.32
C ARG A 25 -1.75 2.35 8.20
N VAL A 26 -0.77 1.53 8.56
CA VAL A 26 0.20 0.96 7.61
C VAL A 26 0.11 -0.57 7.61
N LEU A 27 -0.04 -1.17 6.42
CA LEU A 27 0.04 -2.62 6.20
C LEU A 27 1.34 -2.94 5.45
N PHE A 28 2.07 -3.96 5.91
CA PHE A 28 3.34 -4.39 5.34
C PHE A 28 3.29 -5.89 5.03
N LEU A 29 3.29 -6.25 3.75
CA LEU A 29 3.41 -7.63 3.27
C LEU A 29 4.85 -7.91 2.88
N ASP A 30 5.49 -8.82 3.61
CA ASP A 30 6.86 -9.28 3.36
C ASP A 30 7.06 -10.60 4.13
N ASP A 31 7.71 -11.59 3.54
CA ASP A 31 7.89 -12.90 4.16
C ASP A 31 9.18 -13.02 5.00
N ASP A 32 10.07 -12.04 4.90
CA ASP A 32 11.35 -12.03 5.59
C ASP A 32 11.21 -11.36 6.97
N PRO A 33 11.37 -12.13 8.07
CA PRO A 33 11.22 -11.58 9.42
C PRO A 33 12.27 -10.53 9.76
N GLY A 34 13.45 -10.56 9.12
CA GLY A 34 14.49 -9.54 9.30
C GLY A 34 14.12 -8.22 8.63
N ARG A 35 13.55 -8.26 7.42
CA ARG A 35 13.01 -7.06 6.75
C ARG A 35 11.83 -6.48 7.54
N ALA A 36 10.96 -7.34 8.06
CA ALA A 36 9.87 -6.92 8.93
C ALA A 36 10.34 -6.28 10.23
N GLU A 37 11.37 -6.83 10.90
CA GLU A 37 11.94 -6.23 12.10
C GLU A 37 12.48 -4.82 11.84
N VAL A 38 13.22 -4.63 10.74
CA VAL A 38 13.73 -3.31 10.34
C VAL A 38 12.58 -2.34 10.05
N PHE A 39 11.57 -2.77 9.29
CA PHE A 39 10.41 -1.92 8.97
C PHE A 39 9.63 -1.51 10.23
N LEU A 40 9.39 -2.45 11.14
CA LEU A 40 8.66 -2.21 12.40
C LEU A 40 9.47 -1.34 13.39
N ALA A 41 10.80 -1.35 13.32
CA ALA A 41 11.61 -0.43 14.09
C ALA A 41 11.40 1.04 13.66
N GLU A 42 11.15 1.28 12.37
CA GLU A 42 10.87 2.61 11.81
C GLU A 42 9.40 3.00 11.91
N VAL A 43 8.49 2.03 11.72
CA VAL A 43 7.03 2.21 11.75
C VAL A 43 6.40 1.23 12.77
N PRO A 44 6.52 1.49 14.09
CA PRO A 44 6.13 0.50 15.13
C PRO A 44 4.64 0.16 15.21
N HIS A 45 3.80 0.93 14.52
CA HIS A 45 2.35 0.74 14.48
C HIS A 45 1.88 0.03 13.20
N ALA A 46 2.79 -0.32 12.29
CA ALA A 46 2.45 -1.07 11.10
C ALA A 46 1.98 -2.48 11.46
N VAL A 47 1.06 -3.00 10.66
CA VAL A 47 0.63 -4.39 10.70
C VAL A 47 1.47 -5.15 9.68
N TRP A 48 2.31 -6.06 10.15
CA TRP A 48 3.04 -6.99 9.31
C TRP A 48 2.23 -8.26 9.04
N VAL A 49 2.25 -8.73 7.80
CA VAL A 49 1.71 -10.01 7.33
C VAL A 49 2.75 -10.67 6.44
N SER A 50 2.80 -12.00 6.44
CA SER A 50 3.86 -12.78 5.78
C SER A 50 3.38 -13.54 4.55
N THR A 51 2.07 -13.57 4.34
CA THR A 51 1.44 -14.34 3.26
C THR A 51 0.40 -13.52 2.50
N VAL A 52 0.13 -13.94 1.27
CA VAL A 52 -0.95 -13.39 0.44
C VAL A 52 -2.30 -13.48 1.16
N GLU A 53 -2.63 -14.64 1.73
CA GLU A 53 -3.92 -14.87 2.41
C GLU A 53 -4.14 -13.88 3.56
N GLU A 54 -3.12 -13.68 4.41
CA GLU A 54 -3.17 -12.72 5.51
C GLU A 54 -3.33 -11.29 4.97
N CYS A 55 -2.59 -10.92 3.93
CA CYS A 55 -2.70 -9.60 3.30
C CYS A 55 -4.10 -9.33 2.76
N LEU A 56 -4.66 -10.27 1.98
CA LEU A 56 -6.01 -10.17 1.44
C LEU A 56 -7.06 -10.05 2.55
N SER A 57 -6.90 -10.81 3.65
CA SER A 57 -7.79 -10.67 4.81
C SER A 57 -7.76 -9.25 5.38
N ARG A 58 -6.59 -8.62 5.47
CA ARG A 58 -6.41 -7.25 6.02
C ARG A 58 -6.87 -6.15 5.06
N LEU A 59 -6.82 -6.37 3.75
CA LEU A 59 -7.28 -5.41 2.74
C LEU A 59 -8.80 -5.21 2.70
N ASN A 60 -9.56 -5.98 3.50
CA ASN A 60 -10.97 -5.67 3.78
C ASN A 60 -11.15 -4.43 4.68
N GLU A 61 -10.07 -3.91 5.26
CA GLU A 61 -10.06 -2.71 6.10
C GLU A 61 -9.48 -1.50 5.33
N GLU A 62 -9.69 -0.30 5.86
CA GLU A 62 -9.09 0.94 5.33
C GLU A 62 -7.62 1.09 5.79
N TRP A 63 -6.76 1.53 4.87
CA TRP A 63 -5.34 1.76 5.10
C TRP A 63 -4.90 3.10 4.52
N ASP A 64 -3.99 3.80 5.20
CA ASP A 64 -3.35 4.98 4.65
C ASP A 64 -2.21 4.57 3.71
N GLU A 65 -1.43 3.55 4.11
CA GLU A 65 -0.31 3.02 3.36
C GLU A 65 -0.31 1.49 3.33
N VAL A 66 0.00 0.92 2.16
CA VAL A 66 0.15 -0.53 1.98
C VAL A 66 1.44 -0.80 1.21
N HIS A 67 2.34 -1.55 1.83
CA HIS A 67 3.61 -1.99 1.26
C HIS A 67 3.48 -3.45 0.84
N LEU A 68 3.80 -3.73 -0.42
CA LEU A 68 3.66 -5.05 -1.04
C LEU A 68 5.02 -5.54 -1.52
N ASP A 69 5.54 -6.59 -0.91
CA ASP A 69 6.61 -7.39 -1.50
C ASP A 69 6.03 -8.32 -2.57
N HIS A 70 6.71 -8.36 -3.72
CA HIS A 70 6.41 -9.32 -4.78
C HIS A 70 6.92 -10.73 -4.42
N ASP A 71 8.13 -10.80 -3.87
CA ASP A 71 8.92 -12.01 -3.77
C ASP A 71 8.66 -12.69 -2.42
N LEU A 72 7.71 -13.63 -2.39
CA LEU A 72 7.29 -14.34 -1.18
C LEU A 72 7.65 -15.84 -1.23
N GLY A 73 7.63 -16.50 -0.08
CA GLY A 73 7.91 -17.94 0.07
C GLY A 73 9.37 -18.30 0.34
N GLY A 74 10.18 -17.33 0.76
CA GLY A 74 11.63 -17.43 0.98
C GLY A 74 12.43 -17.37 -0.32
N GLU A 75 11.80 -16.94 -1.40
CA GLU A 75 12.35 -16.93 -2.75
C GLU A 75 12.52 -15.51 -3.29
N THR A 76 13.43 -15.32 -4.24
CA THR A 76 13.59 -14.04 -4.97
C THR A 76 13.44 -14.31 -6.46
N PHE A 77 13.04 -13.30 -7.23
CA PHE A 77 12.74 -13.46 -8.66
C PHE A 77 11.60 -14.44 -8.92
N VAL A 78 10.57 -14.37 -8.06
CA VAL A 78 9.40 -15.25 -8.13
C VAL A 78 8.67 -15.06 -9.47
N ASP A 79 8.04 -16.12 -9.96
CA ASP A 79 7.17 -16.03 -11.13
C ASP A 79 5.89 -15.25 -10.78
N CYS A 80 5.60 -14.18 -11.52
CA CYS A 80 4.38 -13.40 -11.38
C CYS A 80 3.10 -14.24 -11.57
N GLY A 81 3.16 -15.39 -12.25
CA GLY A 81 2.02 -16.29 -12.45
C GLY A 81 1.60 -17.09 -11.22
N ARG A 82 2.44 -17.14 -10.17
CA ARG A 82 2.16 -17.86 -8.92
C ARG A 82 1.06 -17.18 -8.10
N GLU A 83 0.26 -17.98 -7.39
CA GLU A 83 -0.83 -17.50 -6.52
C GLU A 83 -0.34 -17.15 -5.10
N ASP A 84 0.89 -17.53 -4.75
CA ASP A 84 1.50 -17.29 -3.43
C ASP A 84 2.52 -16.14 -3.44
N CYS A 85 2.50 -15.28 -4.46
CA CYS A 85 3.37 -14.10 -4.58
C CYS A 85 2.59 -12.78 -4.53
N GLY A 86 3.27 -11.65 -4.37
CA GLY A 86 2.62 -10.34 -4.26
C GLY A 86 1.78 -9.94 -5.48
N MET A 87 2.03 -10.52 -6.65
CA MET A 87 1.18 -10.30 -7.83
C MET A 87 -0.26 -10.82 -7.64
N GLU A 88 -0.48 -11.82 -6.78
CA GLU A 88 -1.85 -12.28 -6.47
C GLU A 88 -2.66 -11.19 -5.76
N VAL A 89 -2.04 -10.45 -4.85
CA VAL A 89 -2.68 -9.30 -4.19
C VAL A 89 -3.08 -8.26 -5.22
N VAL A 90 -2.21 -7.97 -6.19
CA VAL A 90 -2.50 -7.02 -7.28
C VAL A 90 -3.63 -7.53 -8.17
N ARG A 91 -3.65 -8.82 -8.53
CA ARG A 91 -4.75 -9.41 -9.29
C ARG A 91 -6.08 -9.28 -8.56
N TRP A 92 -6.11 -9.53 -7.25
CA TRP A 92 -7.30 -9.36 -6.42
C TRP A 92 -7.77 -7.89 -6.38
N LEU A 93 -6.85 -6.95 -6.18
CA LEU A 93 -7.14 -5.50 -6.17
C LEU A 93 -7.69 -5.01 -7.53
N CYS A 94 -7.29 -5.65 -8.63
CA CYS A 94 -7.70 -5.28 -9.99
C CYS A 94 -8.92 -6.06 -10.50
N LEU A 95 -9.36 -7.12 -9.81
CA LEU A 95 -10.45 -7.99 -10.26
C LEU A 95 -11.79 -7.27 -10.19
N GLU A 96 -12.01 -6.54 -9.09
CA GLU A 96 -13.18 -5.72 -8.80
C GLU A 96 -12.79 -4.42 -8.08
N ALA A 97 -13.74 -3.48 -7.97
CA ALA A 97 -13.46 -2.20 -7.34
C ALA A 97 -13.45 -2.33 -5.80
N HIS A 98 -12.46 -1.72 -5.15
CA HIS A 98 -12.36 -1.60 -3.69
C HIS A 98 -12.38 -0.12 -3.29
N PRO A 99 -13.57 0.53 -3.21
CA PRO A 99 -13.67 1.99 -3.02
C PRO A 99 -12.96 2.50 -1.76
N HIS A 100 -12.92 1.70 -0.71
CA HIS A 100 -12.26 2.02 0.57
C HIS A 100 -10.73 2.08 0.47
N LEU A 101 -10.13 1.47 -0.56
CA LEU A 101 -8.69 1.46 -0.81
C LEU A 101 -8.23 2.49 -1.86
N ILE A 102 -9.15 3.17 -2.54
CA ILE A 102 -8.81 4.23 -3.49
C ILE A 102 -7.94 5.35 -2.86
N PRO A 103 -8.17 5.77 -1.61
CA PRO A 103 -7.35 6.80 -0.99
C PRO A 103 -5.98 6.30 -0.47
N THR A 104 -5.73 4.99 -0.51
CA THR A 104 -4.52 4.34 0.01
C THR A 104 -3.32 4.57 -0.90
N GLN A 105 -2.17 4.87 -0.30
CA GLN A 105 -0.90 4.90 -1.01
C GLN A 105 -0.23 3.52 -0.97
N PHE A 106 -0.06 2.91 -2.14
CA PHE A 106 0.64 1.64 -2.29
C PHE A 106 2.13 1.86 -2.57
N TYR A 107 2.96 0.99 -1.99
CA TYR A 107 4.38 0.88 -2.27
C TYR A 107 4.70 -0.55 -2.68
N VAL A 108 5.37 -0.72 -3.81
CA VAL A 108 5.78 -2.05 -4.29
C VAL A 108 7.28 -2.22 -4.07
N HIS A 109 7.65 -3.30 -3.40
CA HIS A 109 9.02 -3.74 -3.16
C HIS A 109 9.25 -5.08 -3.88
N SER A 110 10.44 -5.29 -4.43
CA SER A 110 10.80 -6.55 -5.08
C SER A 110 12.30 -6.59 -5.41
N HIS A 111 12.87 -7.79 -5.43
CA HIS A 111 14.15 -8.07 -6.08
C HIS A 111 14.02 -8.24 -7.60
N ASN A 112 12.81 -8.53 -8.09
CA ASN A 112 12.46 -8.62 -9.50
C ASN A 112 11.91 -7.29 -10.03
N ALA A 113 12.78 -6.47 -10.61
CA ALA A 113 12.39 -5.16 -11.16
C ALA A 113 11.26 -5.24 -12.20
N ALA A 114 11.26 -6.27 -13.05
CA ALA A 114 10.22 -6.45 -14.06
C ALA A 114 8.85 -6.78 -13.42
N ALA A 115 8.84 -7.55 -12.33
CA ALA A 115 7.63 -7.85 -11.58
C ALA A 115 7.11 -6.60 -10.85
N ALA A 116 7.99 -5.84 -10.21
CA ALA A 116 7.63 -4.57 -9.57
C ALA A 116 6.99 -3.60 -10.57
N ASP A 117 7.62 -3.41 -11.75
CA ASP A 117 7.08 -2.55 -12.80
C ASP A 117 5.68 -3.00 -13.25
N LEU A 118 5.48 -4.32 -13.39
CA LEU A 118 4.21 -4.90 -13.77
C LEU A 118 3.12 -4.68 -12.69
N MET A 119 3.45 -4.87 -11.41
CA MET A 119 2.54 -4.60 -10.29
C MET A 119 2.13 -3.13 -10.25
N VAL A 120 3.11 -2.22 -10.32
CA VAL A 120 2.89 -0.76 -10.33
C VAL A 120 1.99 -0.37 -11.50
N MET A 121 2.27 -0.88 -12.70
CA MET A 121 1.46 -0.59 -13.88
C MET A 121 0.00 -1.04 -13.69
N GLN A 122 -0.24 -2.27 -13.24
CA GLN A 122 -1.60 -2.78 -13.03
C GLN A 122 -2.37 -1.97 -11.99
N LEU A 123 -1.75 -1.66 -10.85
CA LEU A 123 -2.36 -0.84 -9.79
C LEU A 123 -2.69 0.57 -10.29
N ARG A 124 -1.80 1.22 -11.06
CA ARG A 124 -2.09 2.54 -11.66
C ARG A 124 -3.26 2.49 -12.62
N VAL A 125 -3.31 1.50 -13.51
CA VAL A 125 -4.39 1.37 -14.48
C VAL A 125 -5.73 1.08 -13.78
N ALA A 126 -5.71 0.35 -12.65
CA ALA A 126 -6.87 0.14 -11.80
C ALA A 126 -7.29 1.38 -10.99
N GLY A 127 -6.50 2.47 -11.01
CA GLY A 127 -6.82 3.75 -10.37
C GLY A 127 -6.24 3.93 -8.96
N TYR A 128 -5.36 3.03 -8.50
CA TYR A 128 -4.70 3.17 -7.20
C TYR A 128 -3.48 4.09 -7.27
N GLN A 129 -3.19 4.76 -6.15
CA GLN A 129 -1.95 5.51 -5.96
C GLN A 129 -0.83 4.52 -5.66
N VAL A 130 0.22 4.49 -6.48
CA VAL A 130 1.30 3.51 -6.31
C VAL A 130 2.66 4.00 -6.78
N GLU A 131 3.69 3.65 -6.01
CA GLU A 131 5.10 3.88 -6.29
C GLU A 131 5.89 2.56 -6.16
N GLY A 132 6.78 2.27 -7.11
CA GLY A 132 7.76 1.20 -6.96
C GLY A 132 8.98 1.68 -6.20
N ARG A 133 9.39 0.97 -5.14
CA ARG A 133 10.55 1.28 -4.31
C ARG A 133 11.44 0.05 -4.18
N PRO A 134 12.57 0.00 -4.90
CA PRO A 134 13.55 -1.07 -4.73
C PRO A 134 14.01 -1.19 -3.27
N PHE A 135 14.31 -2.40 -2.82
CA PHE A 135 14.91 -2.60 -1.49
C PHE A 135 16.20 -1.80 -1.33
N GLY A 136 16.40 -1.21 -0.15
CA GLY A 136 17.54 -0.33 0.15
C GLY A 136 17.39 1.12 -0.34
N TYR A 137 16.25 1.48 -0.92
CA TYR A 137 15.90 2.87 -1.19
C TYR A 137 15.32 3.53 0.06
N SER A 138 16.07 4.43 0.70
CA SER A 138 15.58 5.29 1.77
C SER A 138 15.18 6.65 1.20
N PRO A 139 13.89 6.94 0.95
CA PRO A 139 13.48 8.31 0.70
C PRO A 139 13.55 9.12 2.00
N PRO A 140 13.77 10.44 1.94
CA PRO A 140 13.41 11.30 3.05
C PRO A 140 11.89 11.17 3.25
N TRP A 141 11.47 10.74 4.42
CA TRP A 141 10.06 10.68 4.82
C TRP A 141 9.52 12.12 4.92
N SER A 142 9.17 12.70 3.78
CA SER A 142 8.29 13.85 3.75
C SER A 142 6.88 13.29 3.72
N ALA A 143 6.11 13.57 4.79
CA ALA A 143 4.67 13.37 4.84
C ALA A 143 4.07 13.70 3.46
N SER A 144 3.63 12.66 2.75
CA SER A 144 3.21 12.78 1.36
C SER A 144 2.13 13.84 1.29
N THR A 145 2.46 15.00 0.71
CA THR A 145 1.50 16.08 0.55
C THR A 145 0.55 15.63 -0.53
N ARG A 146 -0.59 15.09 -0.06
CA ARG A 146 -1.71 14.58 -0.84
C ARG A 146 -2.09 15.61 -1.91
N ALA A 147 -1.65 15.41 -3.15
CA ALA A 147 -2.17 16.19 -4.26
C ALA A 147 -3.60 15.70 -4.54
N PRO A 148 -4.60 16.60 -4.66
CA PRO A 148 -5.94 16.19 -5.06
C PRO A 148 -5.87 15.71 -6.52
N PHE A 149 -6.11 14.43 -6.76
CA PHE A 149 -6.28 13.89 -8.10
C PHE A 149 -7.76 13.66 -8.36
N GLU A 150 -8.25 14.14 -9.51
CA GLU A 150 -9.61 13.88 -9.96
C GLU A 150 -9.79 12.38 -10.16
N ILE A 151 -10.79 11.83 -9.47
CA ILE A 151 -11.12 10.41 -9.47
C ILE A 151 -11.59 10.02 -10.87
N PHE A 152 -10.76 9.28 -11.62
CA PHE A 152 -11.24 8.51 -12.76
C PHE A 152 -11.69 7.14 -12.25
N VAL A 153 -13.00 6.94 -12.11
CA VAL A 153 -13.58 5.60 -11.88
C VAL A 153 -13.76 4.92 -13.24
N PRO A 154 -12.92 3.96 -13.64
CA PRO A 154 -13.16 3.23 -14.88
C PRO A 154 -14.45 2.40 -14.76
N PRO A 155 -15.23 2.25 -15.84
CA PRO A 155 -16.42 1.42 -15.84
C PRO A 155 -16.05 -0.05 -15.59
N ALA A 156 -16.71 -0.68 -14.62
CA ALA A 156 -16.47 -2.02 -14.09
C ALA A 156 -16.68 -3.20 -15.08
N ARG A 157 -16.73 -2.97 -16.40
CA ARG A 157 -17.08 -4.00 -17.39
C ARG A 157 -16.14 -3.96 -18.58
N GLY A 158 -14.94 -4.53 -18.40
CA GLY A 158 -14.00 -4.78 -19.51
C GLY A 158 -12.56 -5.02 -19.06
N PHE A 159 -12.13 -4.41 -17.97
CA PHE A 159 -10.74 -4.46 -17.48
C PHE A 159 -10.33 -5.87 -17.00
N SER A 160 -11.23 -6.57 -16.31
CA SER A 160 -10.98 -7.91 -15.77
C SER A 160 -10.76 -8.97 -16.87
N HIS A 161 -11.35 -8.80 -18.06
CA HIS A 161 -11.11 -9.68 -19.20
C HIS A 161 -9.75 -9.42 -19.83
N TRP A 162 -9.38 -8.14 -20.00
CA TRP A 162 -8.08 -7.74 -20.55
C TRP A 162 -6.91 -8.16 -19.66
N LEU A 163 -7.02 -8.07 -18.33
CA LEU A 163 -5.98 -8.59 -17.40
C LEU A 163 -5.84 -10.12 -17.47
N ARG A 164 -6.95 -10.87 -17.53
CA ARG A 164 -6.92 -12.34 -17.74
C ARG A 164 -6.33 -12.74 -19.10
N GLU A 165 -6.42 -11.86 -20.08
CA GLU A 165 -5.88 -12.08 -21.43
C GLU A 165 -4.40 -11.69 -21.51
N LEU A 166 -4.00 -10.57 -20.91
CA LEU A 166 -2.58 -10.22 -20.74
C LEU A 166 -1.80 -11.24 -19.92
N GLY A 167 -2.38 -11.78 -18.84
CA GLY A 167 -1.76 -12.86 -18.08
C GLY A 167 -1.47 -14.09 -18.96
N ARG A 168 -2.30 -14.37 -19.97
CA ARG A 168 -2.06 -15.45 -20.95
C ARG A 168 -1.02 -15.09 -22.01
N TYR A 169 -0.90 -13.81 -22.37
CA TYR A 169 0.03 -13.34 -23.41
C TYR A 169 1.46 -13.07 -22.89
N VAL A 170 1.62 -12.66 -21.63
CA VAL A 170 2.93 -12.38 -21.01
C VAL A 170 3.57 -13.65 -20.45
N PHE A 171 2.79 -14.60 -19.95
CA PHE A 171 3.26 -15.86 -19.35
C PHE A 171 2.88 -17.06 -20.21
N GLY A 172 3.40 -17.09 -21.44
CA GLY A 172 3.05 -18.05 -22.48
C GLY A 172 2.71 -19.46 -21.97
N SER A 173 1.52 -19.94 -22.35
CA SER A 173 1.07 -21.30 -22.06
C SER A 173 2.05 -22.29 -22.70
N SER A 174 2.94 -22.88 -21.91
CA SER A 174 3.64 -24.11 -22.29
C SER A 174 2.67 -25.27 -22.16
N GLY A 175 1.82 -25.43 -23.18
CA GLY A 175 0.98 -26.60 -23.38
C GLY A 175 1.31 -27.26 -24.72
N THR A 176 2.27 -28.19 -24.72
CA THR A 176 2.24 -29.33 -25.66
C THR A 176 0.96 -30.11 -25.36
N SER A 177 0.14 -30.56 -26.30
CA SER A 177 0.48 -31.53 -27.34
C SER A 177 -0.64 -31.58 -28.39
N GLY A 178 -0.27 -31.77 -29.64
CA GLY A 178 -1.06 -32.34 -30.73
C GLY A 178 -0.13 -33.10 -31.65
#